data_AF-A0A8S0XIP2-F1
#
_entry.id   AF-A0A8S0XIP2-F1
#
_cell.length_a   1.000
_cell.length_b   1.000
_cell.length_c   1.000
_cell.angle_alpha   90.00
_cell.angle_beta   90.00
_cell.angle_gamma   90.00
#
_symmetry.space_group_name_H-M   'P 1'
#
loop_
_entity.id
_entity.type
_entity.pdbx_description
1 polymer ?
#
loop_
_entity_poly.entity_id
_entity_poly.type
_entity_poly.pdbx_seq_one_letter_code
_entity_poly.pdbx_strand_id
1 'polypeptide(L)'
;MNNQAIIILGIHRSGTSATTGMLHCLGVTLGKKLYAGHANINAKGYFEHSDLADTNEEALLALYSAWDDILPKHTDWWKCKELDHYAQKIKGYLRKDFSQAAVWAVKDPRVCRLLPWWINIMDAEGIEAKYLIVIRPPRSLSVLKKTRWFFPGKIIFIMGFALPRCRILDSQLDAYIHHI
;
A
#
# COMPACT_ATOMS: atom_id res chain seq x y z
N MET A 1 -2.40 12.41 15.68
CA MET A 1 -3.72 11.81 15.42
C MET A 1 -3.79 10.51 16.19
N ASN A 2 -4.89 10.18 16.86
CA ASN A 2 -5.01 8.92 17.59
C ASN A 2 -5.92 7.96 16.80
N ASN A 3 -5.41 7.44 15.68
CA ASN A 3 -6.14 6.53 14.81
C ASN A 3 -5.22 5.42 14.25
N GLN A 4 -5.85 4.38 13.71
CA GLN A 4 -5.14 3.21 13.18
C GLN A 4 -5.03 3.28 11.66
N ALA A 5 -3.84 3.00 11.15
CA ALA A 5 -3.55 2.95 9.73
C ALA A 5 -3.22 1.53 9.29
N ILE A 6 -3.80 1.07 8.19
CA ILE A 6 -3.41 -0.17 7.51
C ILE A 6 -2.62 0.20 6.26
N ILE A 7 -1.32 -0.05 6.30
CA ILE A 7 -0.43 0.16 5.16
C ILE A 7 -0.35 -1.14 4.37
N ILE A 8 -0.99 -1.14 3.20
CA ILE A 8 -1.10 -2.31 2.34
C ILE A 8 0.11 -2.33 1.40
N LEU A 9 1.02 -3.26 1.67
CA LEU A 9 2.27 -3.44 0.95
C LEU A 9 2.15 -4.63 -0.01
N GLY A 10 2.62 -4.43 -1.23
CA GLY A 10 2.67 -5.48 -2.22
C GLY A 10 2.94 -4.91 -3.61
N ILE A 11 3.59 -5.71 -4.44
CA ILE A 11 3.84 -5.35 -5.83
C ILE A 11 2.53 -5.32 -6.65
N HIS A 12 2.54 -4.66 -7.80
CA HIS A 12 1.46 -4.79 -8.75
C HIS A 12 1.15 -6.28 -9.02
N ARG A 13 -0.13 -6.61 -9.16
CA ARG A 13 -0.63 -7.98 -9.44
C ARG A 13 -0.47 -9.01 -8.31
N SER A 14 -0.06 -8.62 -7.10
CA SER A 14 -0.03 -9.53 -5.95
C SER A 14 -1.39 -9.79 -5.30
N GLY A 15 -2.43 -9.04 -5.68
CA GLY A 15 -3.76 -9.09 -5.06
C GLY A 15 -4.08 -7.91 -4.14
N THR A 16 -3.15 -6.94 -4.01
CA THR A 16 -3.35 -5.74 -3.17
C THR A 16 -4.66 -5.02 -3.45
N SER A 17 -5.07 -4.84 -4.71
CA SER A 17 -6.36 -4.20 -5.03
C SER A 17 -7.58 -4.98 -4.53
N ALA A 18 -7.55 -6.32 -4.56
CA ALA A 18 -8.64 -7.13 -4.03
C ALA A 18 -8.72 -7.02 -2.49
N THR A 19 -7.57 -7.06 -1.82
CA THR A 19 -7.46 -6.82 -0.39
C THR A 19 -7.95 -5.42 -0.01
N THR A 20 -7.55 -4.38 -0.75
CA THR A 20 -7.98 -3.00 -0.51
C THR A 20 -9.49 -2.84 -0.73
N GLY A 21 -10.04 -3.46 -1.78
CA GLY A 21 -11.49 -3.48 -2.04
C GLY A 21 -12.28 -4.14 -0.91
N MET A 22 -11.80 -5.28 -0.39
CA MET A 22 -12.40 -5.94 0.76
C MET A 22 -12.40 -5.05 2.01
N LEU A 23 -11.27 -4.42 2.33
CA LEU A 23 -11.17 -3.50 3.47
C LEU A 23 -12.13 -2.32 3.32
N HIS A 24 -12.26 -1.77 2.11
CA HIS A 24 -13.23 -0.72 1.82
C HIS A 24 -14.68 -1.18 2.05
N CYS A 25 -15.05 -2.39 1.59
CA CYS A 25 -16.36 -2.97 1.88
C CYS A 25 -16.63 -3.17 3.38
N LEU A 26 -15.58 -3.40 4.18
CA LEU A 26 -15.65 -3.51 5.64
C LEU A 26 -15.66 -2.15 6.35
N GLY A 27 -15.76 -1.03 5.60
CA GLY A 27 -15.85 0.32 6.16
C GLY A 27 -14.51 0.99 6.45
N VAL A 28 -13.38 0.41 6.00
CA VAL A 28 -12.07 1.05 6.12
C VAL A 28 -11.98 2.23 5.15
N THR A 29 -11.65 3.42 5.67
CA THR A 29 -11.54 4.64 4.88
C THR A 29 -10.28 4.61 4.00
N LEU A 30 -10.43 4.88 2.70
CA LEU A 30 -9.31 4.96 1.74
C LEU A 30 -8.93 6.41 1.37
N GLY A 31 -9.60 7.40 1.96
CA GLY A 31 -9.43 8.82 1.67
C GLY A 31 -10.36 9.29 0.55
N LYS A 32 -10.17 10.54 0.13
CA LYS A 32 -11.15 11.24 -0.73
C LYS A 32 -10.80 11.23 -2.21
N LYS A 33 -9.51 11.07 -2.56
CA LYS A 33 -9.03 11.25 -3.93
C LYS A 33 -8.23 10.03 -4.40
N LEU A 34 -8.96 9.01 -4.84
CA LEU A 34 -8.36 7.79 -5.40
C LEU A 34 -8.09 7.94 -6.90
N TYR A 35 -7.01 7.34 -7.41
CA TYR A 35 -6.78 7.28 -8.87
C TYR A 35 -7.95 6.57 -9.56
N ALA A 36 -8.43 7.21 -10.63
CA ALA A 36 -9.40 6.60 -11.51
C ALA A 36 -8.83 5.32 -12.13
N GLY A 37 -9.70 4.33 -12.28
CA GLY A 37 -9.38 3.14 -13.04
C GLY A 37 -9.26 3.44 -14.52
N HIS A 38 -8.35 2.77 -15.22
CA HIS A 38 -8.38 2.75 -16.68
C HIS A 38 -9.43 1.72 -17.12
N ALA A 39 -10.42 2.13 -17.92
CA ALA A 39 -11.55 1.30 -18.34
C ALA A 39 -11.13 -0.07 -18.92
N ASN A 40 -9.99 -0.14 -19.60
CA ASN A 40 -9.50 -1.35 -20.27
C ASN A 40 -8.42 -2.14 -19.49
N ILE A 41 -8.05 -1.69 -18.28
CA ILE A 41 -6.97 -2.32 -17.50
C ILE A 41 -7.44 -2.63 -16.07
N ASN A 42 -8.14 -1.69 -15.43
CA ASN A 42 -8.68 -1.83 -14.09
C ASN A 42 -9.86 -0.88 -13.90
N ALA A 43 -11.04 -1.26 -14.40
CA ALA A 43 -12.25 -0.44 -14.34
C ALA A 43 -12.68 -0.07 -12.90
N LYS A 44 -12.28 -0.86 -11.89
CA LYS A 44 -12.62 -0.63 -10.47
C LYS A 44 -11.71 0.39 -9.77
N GLY A 45 -10.66 0.89 -10.43
CA GLY A 45 -9.70 1.81 -9.82
C GLY A 45 -8.54 1.10 -9.13
N TYR A 46 -7.41 1.81 -8.97
CA TYR A 46 -6.19 1.23 -8.37
C TYR A 46 -6.21 1.25 -6.84
N PHE A 47 -7.23 1.89 -6.24
CA PHE A 47 -7.38 2.14 -4.79
C PHE A 47 -6.19 2.85 -4.15
N GLU A 48 -5.41 3.56 -4.98
CA GLU A 48 -4.27 4.39 -4.57
C GLU A 48 -4.76 5.81 -4.36
N HIS A 49 -4.40 6.42 -3.23
CA HIS A 49 -4.68 7.84 -2.99
C HIS A 49 -3.74 8.69 -3.84
N SER A 50 -4.29 9.35 -4.86
CA SER A 50 -3.53 10.05 -5.90
C SER A 50 -2.51 11.05 -5.34
N ASP A 51 -2.92 11.93 -4.42
CA ASP A 51 -2.00 12.94 -3.86
C ASP A 51 -0.83 12.30 -3.07
N LEU A 52 -1.06 11.14 -2.44
CA LEU A 52 -0.02 10.41 -1.71
C LEU A 52 0.90 9.69 -2.71
N ALA A 53 0.34 9.09 -3.75
CA ALA A 53 1.09 8.39 -4.78
C ALA A 53 1.95 9.33 -5.62
N ASP A 54 1.43 10.49 -6.02
CA ASP A 54 2.17 11.53 -6.72
C ASP A 54 3.34 12.02 -5.85
N THR A 55 3.10 12.27 -4.57
CA THR A 55 4.15 12.70 -3.62
C THR A 55 5.20 11.61 -3.40
N ASN A 56 4.80 10.32 -3.38
CA ASN A 56 5.74 9.20 -3.30
C ASN A 56 6.62 9.10 -4.56
N GLU A 57 6.07 9.35 -5.75
CA GLU A 57 6.83 9.40 -7.00
C GLU A 57 7.85 10.55 -6.98
N GLU A 58 7.43 11.76 -6.59
CA GLU A 58 8.32 12.92 -6.43
C GLU A 58 9.46 12.64 -5.44
N ALA A 59 9.15 12.01 -4.29
CA ALA A 59 10.15 11.65 -3.29
C ALA A 59 11.16 10.61 -3.83
N LEU A 60 10.71 9.64 -4.63
CA LEU A 60 11.61 8.70 -5.30
C LEU A 60 12.53 9.41 -6.30
N LEU A 61 11.99 10.32 -7.10
CA LEU A 61 12.76 11.11 -8.06
C LEU A 61 13.81 11.98 -7.37
N ALA A 62 13.49 12.60 -6.23
CA ALA A 62 14.44 13.37 -5.43
C ALA A 62 15.60 12.52 -4.88
N LEU A 63 15.39 11.20 -4.75
CA LEU A 63 16.42 10.23 -4.36
C LEU A 63 17.12 9.60 -5.56
N TYR A 64 16.92 10.12 -6.78
CA TYR A 64 17.41 9.55 -8.03
C TYR A 64 17.02 8.07 -8.21
N SER A 65 15.81 7.71 -7.75
CA SER A 65 15.25 6.36 -7.77
C SER A 65 13.91 6.36 -8.52
N ALA A 66 13.46 5.16 -8.89
CA ALA A 66 12.09 4.92 -9.35
C ALA A 66 11.42 3.81 -8.53
N TRP A 67 10.12 3.58 -8.78
CA TRP A 67 9.36 2.53 -8.12
C TRP A 67 9.83 1.11 -8.51
N ASP A 68 10.32 0.93 -9.73
CA ASP A 68 10.83 -0.34 -10.26
C ASP A 68 12.36 -0.44 -10.26
N ASP A 69 13.03 0.51 -9.60
CA ASP A 69 14.47 0.48 -9.40
C ASP A 69 14.87 -0.70 -8.50
N ILE A 70 15.78 -1.52 -9.03
CA ILE A 70 16.30 -2.73 -8.41
C ILE A 70 17.48 -2.46 -7.47
N LEU A 71 18.09 -1.27 -7.54
CA LEU A 71 19.26 -0.95 -6.74
C LEU A 71 18.87 -0.71 -5.28
N PRO A 72 19.72 -1.15 -4.33
CA PRO A 72 19.55 -0.76 -2.94
C PRO A 72 19.73 0.76 -2.81
N LYS A 73 18.92 1.38 -1.96
CA LYS A 73 19.16 2.77 -1.57
C LYS A 73 20.36 2.84 -0.62
N HIS A 74 21.00 3.99 -0.57
CA HIS A 74 22.07 4.25 0.39
C HIS A 74 21.56 4.10 1.84
N THR A 75 22.44 3.75 2.77
CA THR A 75 22.09 3.63 4.19
C THR A 75 21.47 4.93 4.71
N ASP A 76 20.42 4.84 5.53
CA ASP A 76 19.76 5.99 6.17
C ASP A 76 19.13 7.02 5.22
N TRP A 77 18.88 6.67 3.96
CA TRP A 77 18.26 7.56 2.95
C TRP A 77 16.95 8.22 3.40
N TRP A 78 16.21 7.59 4.30
CA TRP A 78 14.94 8.11 4.82
C TRP A 78 15.11 9.29 5.79
N LYS A 79 16.37 9.68 6.11
CA LYS A 79 16.74 10.85 6.92
C LYS A 79 17.23 12.03 6.06
N CYS A 80 17.26 11.89 4.74
CA CYS A 80 17.65 12.96 3.81
C CYS A 80 16.73 14.18 3.96
N LYS A 81 17.32 15.38 4.08
CA LYS A 81 16.57 16.65 4.26
C LYS A 81 15.73 16.99 3.03
N GLU A 82 16.14 16.51 1.87
CA GLU A 82 15.42 16.62 0.60
C GLU A 82 14.02 15.99 0.69
N LEU A 83 13.80 15.06 1.63
CA LEU A 83 12.50 14.44 1.87
C LEU A 83 11.57 15.24 2.80
N ASP A 84 12.07 16.26 3.50
CA ASP A 84 11.31 16.97 4.52
C ASP A 84 10.07 17.64 3.93
N HIS A 85 10.21 18.30 2.77
CA HIS A 85 9.09 18.94 2.09
C HIS A 85 7.99 17.95 1.70
N TYR A 86 8.36 16.79 1.14
CA TYR A 86 7.41 15.73 0.77
C TYR A 86 6.75 15.11 2.01
N ALA A 87 7.50 14.99 3.11
CA ALA A 87 6.95 14.48 4.37
C ALA A 87 5.87 15.42 4.90
N GLN A 88 6.07 16.74 4.81
CA GLN A 88 5.04 17.72 5.18
C GLN A 88 3.80 17.64 4.27
N LYS A 89 3.98 17.44 2.95
CA LYS A 89 2.85 17.20 2.03
C LYS A 89 2.03 15.98 2.46
N ILE A 90 2.68 14.83 2.67
CA ILE A 90 2.02 13.60 3.12
C ILE A 90 1.27 13.83 4.43
N LYS A 91 1.91 14.43 5.45
CA LYS A 91 1.26 14.74 6.73
C LYS A 91 0.02 15.63 6.55
N GLY A 92 0.09 16.62 5.67
CA GLY A 92 -1.05 17.46 5.31
C GLY A 92 -2.23 16.65 4.76
N TYR A 93 -1.97 15.75 3.81
CA TYR A 93 -3.00 14.85 3.27
C TYR A 93 -3.55 13.89 4.33
N LEU A 94 -2.68 13.31 5.17
CA LEU A 94 -3.08 12.41 6.26
C LEU A 94 -4.07 13.08 7.22
N ARG A 95 -3.76 14.31 7.66
CA ARG A 95 -4.65 15.08 8.54
C ARG A 95 -5.95 15.46 7.85
N LYS A 96 -5.88 15.92 6.60
CA LYS A 96 -7.04 16.39 5.83
C LYS A 96 -8.04 15.27 5.55
N ASP A 97 -7.54 14.09 5.18
CA ASP A 97 -8.39 13.03 4.61
C ASP A 97 -8.66 11.88 5.57
N PHE A 98 -7.86 11.73 6.64
CA PHE A 98 -7.96 10.58 7.54
C PHE A 98 -8.10 10.91 9.03
N SER A 99 -7.98 12.18 9.44
CA SER A 99 -8.04 12.55 10.88
C SER A 99 -9.34 12.17 11.60
N GLN A 100 -10.45 12.09 10.86
CA GLN A 100 -11.77 11.72 11.39
C GLN A 100 -12.06 10.22 11.30
N ALA A 101 -11.21 9.45 10.62
CA ALA A 101 -11.38 8.01 10.49
C ALA A 101 -10.72 7.29 11.67
N ALA A 102 -11.47 6.41 12.35
CA ALA A 102 -10.92 5.56 13.40
C ALA A 102 -9.91 4.54 12.84
N VAL A 103 -10.24 3.94 11.68
CA VAL A 103 -9.39 3.03 10.92
C VAL A 103 -9.40 3.44 9.46
N TRP A 104 -8.22 3.54 8.87
CA TRP A 104 -8.04 3.85 7.45
C TRP A 104 -6.94 3.00 6.82
N ALA A 105 -6.89 2.97 5.50
CA ALA A 105 -5.86 2.24 4.77
C ALA A 105 -5.30 3.05 3.61
N VAL A 106 -4.00 2.85 3.36
CA VAL A 106 -3.32 3.31 2.15
C VAL A 106 -2.70 2.11 1.47
N LYS A 107 -2.97 2.01 0.17
CA LYS A 107 -2.30 1.08 -0.73
C LYS A 107 -1.52 1.92 -1.73
N ASP A 108 -0.21 1.65 -1.84
CA ASP A 108 0.65 2.15 -2.91
C ASP A 108 1.91 1.27 -3.00
N PRO A 109 2.18 0.61 -4.14
CA PRO A 109 3.37 -0.22 -4.35
C PRO A 109 4.70 0.52 -4.09
N ARG A 110 4.75 1.85 -4.26
CA ARG A 110 5.94 2.67 -3.99
C ARG A 110 6.33 2.67 -2.53
N VAL A 111 5.36 2.52 -1.63
CA VAL A 111 5.61 2.48 -0.18
C VAL A 111 6.50 1.30 0.19
N CYS A 112 6.52 0.21 -0.58
CA CYS A 112 7.49 -0.88 -0.40
C CYS A 112 8.95 -0.40 -0.48
N ARG A 113 9.26 0.58 -1.35
CA ARG A 113 10.58 1.21 -1.47
C ARG A 113 10.79 2.34 -0.47
N LEU A 114 9.70 2.92 0.05
CA LEU A 114 9.71 4.09 0.90
C LEU A 114 9.40 3.80 2.38
N LEU A 115 9.31 2.52 2.76
CA LEU A 115 8.76 2.10 4.05
C LEU A 115 9.43 2.73 5.28
N PRO A 116 10.78 2.77 5.40
CA PRO A 116 11.44 3.45 6.52
C PRO A 116 11.04 4.93 6.68
N TRP A 117 10.85 5.64 5.56
CA TRP A 117 10.43 7.04 5.56
C TRP A 117 8.95 7.18 5.96
N TRP A 118 8.09 6.28 5.50
CA TRP A 118 6.69 6.23 5.92
C TRP A 118 6.53 5.93 7.41
N ILE A 119 7.35 5.04 7.98
CA ILE A 119 7.37 4.76 9.44
C ILE A 119 7.62 6.06 10.21
N ASN A 120 8.66 6.83 9.84
CA ASN A 120 8.96 8.11 10.49
C ASN A 120 7.79 9.10 10.41
N ILE A 121 7.07 9.13 9.28
CA ILE A 121 5.91 10.01 9.12
C ILE A 121 4.78 9.58 10.05
N MET A 122 4.47 8.27 10.13
CA MET A 122 3.43 7.74 11.00
C MET A 122 3.73 8.00 12.47
N ASP A 123 4.97 7.74 12.90
CA ASP A 123 5.42 7.98 14.26
C ASP A 123 5.31 9.46 14.63
N ALA A 124 5.74 10.36 13.74
CA ALA A 124 5.64 11.81 13.96
C ALA A 124 4.21 12.32 14.02
N GLU A 125 3.26 11.65 13.36
CA GLU A 125 1.84 11.97 13.43
C GLU A 125 1.12 11.24 14.58
N GLY A 126 1.81 10.38 15.35
CA GLY A 126 1.23 9.56 16.42
C GLY A 126 0.26 8.48 15.93
N ILE A 127 0.38 8.07 14.66
CA ILE A 127 -0.53 7.11 14.01
C ILE A 127 -0.08 5.69 14.32
N GLU A 128 -0.99 4.83 14.77
CA GLU A 128 -0.69 3.42 14.98
C GLU A 128 -0.78 2.66 13.65
N ALA A 129 0.36 2.49 12.97
CA ALA A 129 0.43 1.78 11.70
C ALA A 129 0.52 0.25 11.86
N LYS A 130 -0.30 -0.47 11.09
CA LYS A 130 -0.25 -1.92 10.86
C LYS A 130 0.10 -2.18 9.40
N TYR A 131 1.03 -3.11 9.16
CA TYR A 131 1.52 -3.41 7.82
C TYR A 131 0.92 -4.73 7.33
N LEU A 132 0.17 -4.65 6.23
CA LEU A 132 -0.44 -5.80 5.58
C LEU A 132 0.34 -6.12 4.31
N ILE A 133 1.10 -7.22 4.31
CA ILE A 133 1.91 -7.61 3.16
C ILE A 133 1.15 -8.65 2.34
N VAL A 134 0.82 -8.29 1.11
CA VAL A 134 0.13 -9.14 0.15
C VAL A 134 1.15 -9.68 -0.84
N ILE A 135 1.49 -10.97 -0.66
CA ILE A 135 2.44 -11.69 -1.51
C ILE A 135 1.72 -12.72 -2.39
N ARG A 136 2.19 -12.84 -3.63
CA ARG A 136 1.83 -13.92 -4.56
C ARG A 136 3.10 -14.57 -5.06
N PRO A 137 3.22 -15.91 -5.05
CA PRO A 137 4.45 -16.56 -5.52
C PRO A 137 4.77 -16.23 -6.97
N PRO A 138 6.07 -16.12 -7.32
CA PRO A 138 6.50 -15.76 -8.66
C PRO A 138 6.00 -16.71 -9.75
N ARG A 139 5.77 -17.99 -9.40
CA ARG A 139 5.31 -19.02 -10.35
C ARG A 139 3.94 -18.71 -10.93
N SER A 140 3.12 -17.94 -10.22
CA SER A 140 1.80 -17.47 -10.67
C SER A 140 1.87 -16.11 -11.40
N LEU A 141 3.07 -15.54 -11.54
CA LEU A 141 3.37 -14.24 -12.16
C LEU A 141 4.31 -14.41 -13.37
N SER A 142 4.24 -15.57 -14.05
CA SER A 142 5.22 -16.10 -15.02
C SER A 142 5.53 -15.26 -16.28
N VAL A 143 5.27 -13.95 -16.28
CA VAL A 143 5.71 -13.04 -17.35
C VAL A 143 6.53 -11.84 -16.87
N LEU A 144 6.54 -11.41 -15.59
CA LEU A 144 7.24 -10.16 -15.23
C LEU A 144 8.00 -10.17 -13.88
N LYS A 145 9.33 -9.96 -14.00
CA LYS A 145 10.38 -9.55 -13.05
C LYS A 145 10.51 -10.34 -11.71
N LYS A 146 11.64 -11.05 -11.57
CA LYS A 146 12.16 -11.64 -10.30
C LYS A 146 12.63 -10.51 -9.37
N THR A 147 11.99 -10.33 -8.23
CA THR A 147 12.51 -9.48 -7.14
C THR A 147 12.40 -10.22 -5.82
N ARG A 148 13.47 -10.23 -5.03
CA ARG A 148 13.59 -10.91 -3.72
C ARG A 148 13.58 -9.82 -2.64
N TRP A 149 12.76 -9.96 -1.59
CA TRP A 149 12.62 -8.94 -0.55
C TRP A 149 12.73 -9.53 0.86
N PHE A 150 13.30 -8.75 1.80
CA PHE A 150 13.44 -9.04 3.23
C PHE A 150 12.85 -7.87 4.02
N PHE A 151 12.03 -8.13 5.05
CA PHE A 151 11.41 -7.10 5.88
C PHE A 151 11.39 -7.50 7.37
N PRO A 152 11.80 -6.63 8.30
CA PRO A 152 11.66 -6.85 9.75
C PRO A 152 10.38 -6.19 10.29
N GLY A 153 9.60 -6.90 11.13
CA GLY A 153 8.44 -6.36 11.85
C GLY A 153 7.29 -7.36 12.04
N LYS A 154 6.29 -7.00 12.87
CA LYS A 154 5.04 -7.79 13.04
C LYS A 154 4.21 -7.66 11.76
N ILE A 155 4.38 -8.63 10.88
CA ILE A 155 3.79 -8.69 9.54
C ILE A 155 2.57 -9.62 9.56
N ILE A 156 1.43 -9.16 9.05
CA ILE A 156 0.31 -10.03 8.70
C ILE A 156 0.46 -10.39 7.22
N PHE A 157 0.56 -11.69 6.93
CA PHE A 157 0.61 -12.23 5.58
C PHE A 157 -0.78 -12.69 5.15
N ILE A 158 -1.28 -12.18 4.02
CA ILE A 158 -2.42 -12.78 3.33
C ILE A 158 -1.89 -13.36 2.01
N MET A 159 -1.80 -14.69 1.93
CA MET A 159 -1.47 -15.40 0.69
C MET A 159 -2.75 -15.57 -0.14
N GLY A 160 -2.81 -14.92 -1.30
CA GLY A 160 -3.85 -15.15 -2.28
C GLY A 160 -3.55 -16.37 -3.15
N PHE A 161 -4.05 -17.54 -2.76
CA PHE A 161 -4.33 -18.64 -3.69
C PHE A 161 -5.78 -19.08 -3.54
N ALA A 162 -6.50 -19.09 -4.66
CA ALA A 162 -7.61 -20.00 -4.84
C ALA A 162 -7.02 -21.41 -4.99
N LEU A 163 -7.01 -22.19 -3.89
CA LEU A 163 -6.90 -23.64 -3.88
C LEU A 163 -7.65 -24.19 -2.64
N PRO A 164 -8.21 -25.41 -2.73
CA PRO A 164 -9.33 -25.84 -1.90
C PRO A 164 -8.89 -26.18 -0.47
N ARG A 165 -9.74 -25.79 0.49
CA ARG A 165 -9.65 -25.99 1.94
C ARG A 165 -8.65 -25.07 2.67
N CYS A 166 -9.10 -23.85 2.96
CA CYS A 166 -8.67 -23.17 4.18
C CYS A 166 -9.92 -22.59 4.87
N ARG A 167 -10.31 -23.22 5.96
CA ARG A 167 -11.61 -23.06 6.63
C ARG A 167 -11.58 -21.89 7.61
N ILE A 168 -11.34 -20.67 7.13
CA ILE A 168 -11.50 -19.43 7.93
C ILE A 168 -12.00 -18.35 6.95
N LEU A 169 -13.27 -17.94 7.10
CA LEU A 169 -14.03 -16.97 6.28
C LEU A 169 -14.72 -17.52 5.01
N ASP A 170 -15.39 -18.68 5.11
CA ASP A 170 -16.08 -19.33 3.98
C ASP A 170 -17.49 -18.78 3.64
N SER A 171 -18.07 -17.81 4.35
CA SER A 171 -19.47 -17.42 4.08
C SER A 171 -19.71 -16.05 3.44
N GLN A 172 -18.68 -15.21 3.28
CA GLN A 172 -18.86 -13.84 2.75
C GLN A 172 -17.98 -13.48 1.54
N LEU A 173 -16.98 -14.30 1.18
CA LEU A 173 -16.13 -14.03 0.00
C LEU A 173 -16.68 -14.61 -1.32
N ASP A 174 -17.46 -15.70 -1.26
CA ASP A 174 -17.90 -16.40 -2.47
C ASP A 174 -18.87 -15.58 -3.35
N ALA A 175 -19.58 -14.61 -2.77
CA ALA A 175 -20.47 -13.74 -3.52
C ALA A 175 -19.73 -12.71 -4.42
N TYR A 176 -18.46 -12.39 -4.12
CA TYR A 176 -17.72 -11.34 -4.84
C TYR A 176 -16.90 -11.87 -6.04
N ILE A 177 -16.59 -13.17 -6.05
CA ILE A 177 -15.76 -13.80 -7.09
C ILE A 177 -16.60 -14.21 -8.31
N HIS A 178 -17.92 -14.39 -8.18
CA HIS A 178 -18.78 -14.87 -9.27
C HIS A 178 -19.45 -13.78 -10.14
N HIS A 179 -19.17 -12.49 -9.89
CA HIS A 179 -19.69 -11.37 -10.70
C HIS A 179 -18.60 -10.42 -11.23
N ILE A 180 -17.43 -10.96 -11.58
CA ILE A 180 -16.37 -10.23 -12.32
C ILE A 180 -15.99 -11.02 -13.56
#